data_AF-A0A7X3XLI9-F1
#
_entry.id   AF-A0A7X3XLI9-F1
#
_cell.length_a   1.000
_cell.length_b   1.000
_cell.length_c   1.000
_cell.angle_alpha   90.00
_cell.angle_beta   90.00
_cell.angle_gamma   90.00
#
_symmetry.space_group_name_H-M   'P 1'
#
loop_
_entity.id
_entity.type
_entity.pdbx_description
1 polymer ?
#
loop_
_entity_poly.entity_id
_entity_poly.type
_entity_poly.pdbx_seq_one_letter_code
_entity_poly.pdbx_strand_id
1 'polypeptide(L)'
;MNRSEALLHKARRNPNGLKFREFERLMRRYGWTQRRQRGSHRTWYSPEGYRIIVQPERSMAKGYQVRQFLRQYNKEAANENE
;
A
#
# COMPACT_ATOMS: atom_id res chain seq x y z
N MET A 1 17.84 0.11 9.29
CA MET A 1 16.62 0.22 8.48
C MET A 1 16.43 -1.07 7.68
N ASN A 2 15.39 -1.84 8.00
CA ASN A 2 15.09 -3.06 7.24
C ASN A 2 14.53 -2.69 5.84
N ARG A 3 14.55 -3.63 4.88
CA ARG A 3 14.08 -3.35 3.50
C ARG A 3 12.60 -2.91 3.44
N SER A 4 11.79 -3.23 4.46
CA SER A 4 10.38 -2.84 4.53
C SER A 4 10.23 -1.37 4.93
N GLU A 5 10.95 -0.94 5.97
CA GLU A 5 11.03 0.45 6.42
C GLU A 5 11.57 1.36 5.31
N ALA A 6 12.54 0.88 4.53
CA ALA A 6 13.03 1.58 3.35
C ALA A 6 11.95 1.83 2.29
N LEU A 7 11.09 0.85 2.05
CA LEU A 7 9.95 1.02 1.15
C LEU A 7 8.89 1.95 1.72
N LEU A 8 8.60 1.87 3.03
CA LEU A 8 7.63 2.77 3.67
C LEU A 8 8.13 4.22 3.64
N HIS A 9 9.41 4.45 3.95
CA HIS A 9 10.02 5.78 3.85
C HIS A 9 9.98 6.32 2.41
N LYS A 10 10.31 5.48 1.42
CA LYS A 10 10.18 5.84 0.00
C LYS A 10 8.74 6.22 -0.36
N ALA A 11 7.75 5.45 0.10
CA ALA A 11 6.34 5.72 -0.14
C ALA A 11 5.88 7.06 0.46
N ARG A 12 6.32 7.37 1.67
CA ARG A 12 6.02 8.65 2.34
C ARG A 12 6.63 9.84 1.60
N ARG A 13 7.91 9.73 1.20
CA ARG A 13 8.64 10.82 0.53
C ARG A 13 8.23 11.02 -0.92
N ASN A 14 8.01 9.95 -1.67
CA ASN A 14 7.63 10.01 -3.08
C ASN A 14 6.56 8.96 -3.42
N PRO A 15 5.26 9.26 -3.17
CA PRO A 15 4.17 8.35 -3.47
C PRO A 15 4.07 7.93 -4.94
N ASN A 16 4.54 8.76 -5.88
CA ASN A 16 4.54 8.44 -7.32
C ASN A 16 5.77 7.63 -7.75
N GLY A 17 6.77 7.47 -6.89
CA GLY A 17 8.06 6.86 -7.21
C GLY A 17 8.17 5.36 -6.97
N LEU A 18 7.07 4.69 -6.63
CA LEU A 18 7.06 3.26 -6.33
C LEU A 18 6.75 2.44 -7.59
N LYS A 19 7.55 1.41 -7.84
CA LYS A 19 7.14 0.34 -8.77
C LYS A 19 5.92 -0.36 -8.20
N PHE A 20 5.00 -0.80 -9.05
CA PHE A 20 3.78 -1.46 -8.59
C PHE A 20 4.08 -2.69 -7.71
N ARG A 21 5.08 -3.50 -8.09
CA ARG A 21 5.54 -4.64 -7.28
C ARG A 21 6.13 -4.24 -5.92
N GLU A 22 6.78 -3.08 -5.82
CA GLU A 22 7.26 -2.55 -4.53
C GLU A 22 6.07 -2.19 -3.65
N PHE A 23 5.04 -1.58 -4.22
CA PHE A 23 3.83 -1.22 -3.49
C PHE A 23 3.05 -2.45 -2.99
N GLU A 24 2.90 -3.48 -3.82
CA GLU A 24 2.30 -4.75 -3.38
C GLU A 24 3.10 -5.43 -2.26
N ARG A 25 4.44 -5.41 -2.36
CA ARG A 25 5.31 -5.94 -1.32
C ARG A 25 5.16 -5.14 -0.03
N LEU A 26 5.07 -3.81 -0.12
CA LEU A 26 4.82 -2.93 1.01
C LEU A 26 3.50 -3.28 1.69
N MET A 27 2.40 -3.34 0.94
CA MET A 27 1.08 -3.71 1.46
C MET A 27 1.10 -5.04 2.23
N ARG A 28 1.64 -6.12 1.64
CA ARG A 28 1.76 -7.43 2.31
C ARG A 28 2.55 -7.38 3.61
N ARG A 29 3.64 -6.58 3.64
CA ARG A 29 4.51 -6.48 4.81
C ARG A 29 3.85 -5.78 5.99
N TYR A 30 2.90 -4.90 5.72
CA TYR A 30 2.14 -4.16 6.73
C TYR A 30 0.73 -4.74 6.91
N GLY A 31 0.55 -6.04 6.70
CA GLY A 31 -0.68 -6.76 7.04
C GLY A 31 -1.83 -6.64 6.04
N TRP A 32 -1.66 -5.91 4.93
CA TRP A 32 -2.71 -5.85 3.92
C TRP A 32 -2.79 -7.13 3.12
N THR A 33 -4.01 -7.59 2.85
CA THR A 33 -4.28 -8.84 2.16
C THR A 33 -4.92 -8.59 0.79
N GLN A 34 -4.32 -9.16 -0.26
CA GLN A 34 -4.95 -9.23 -1.59
C GLN A 34 -6.03 -10.31 -1.57
N ARG A 35 -7.29 -9.94 -1.85
CA ARG A 35 -8.42 -10.88 -1.86
C ARG A 35 -8.87 -11.27 -3.27
N ARG A 36 -8.78 -10.34 -4.22
CA ARG A 36 -9.29 -10.54 -5.59
C ARG A 36 -8.37 -9.91 -6.62
N GLN A 37 -8.32 -10.50 -7.80
CA GLN A 37 -7.69 -9.93 -8.99
C GLN A 37 -8.61 -10.10 -10.20
N ARG A 38 -8.79 -9.03 -10.99
CA ARG A 38 -9.48 -9.06 -12.28
C ARG A 38 -8.67 -8.23 -13.28
N GLY A 39 -8.02 -8.90 -14.23
CA GLY A 39 -7.04 -8.28 -15.11
C GLY A 39 -5.91 -7.64 -14.30
N SER A 40 -5.60 -6.38 -14.56
CA SER A 40 -4.56 -5.62 -13.86
C SER A 40 -5.01 -5.06 -12.49
N HIS A 41 -6.31 -5.07 -12.20
CA HIS A 41 -6.86 -4.57 -10.94
C HIS A 41 -6.73 -5.63 -9.85
N ARG A 42 -6.28 -5.19 -8.67
CA ARG A 42 -6.14 -6.00 -7.46
C ARG A 42 -6.90 -5.34 -6.32
N THR A 43 -7.75 -6.11 -5.65
CA THR A 43 -8.46 -5.65 -4.47
C THR A 43 -7.69 -6.04 -3.22
N TRP A 44 -7.34 -5.05 -2.42
CA TRP A 44 -6.63 -5.19 -1.15
C TRP A 44 -7.48 -4.72 0.01
N TYR A 45 -7.26 -5.35 1.15
CA TYR A 45 -7.91 -5.03 2.41
C TYR A 45 -6.85 -4.79 3.47
N SER A 46 -7.01 -3.73 4.24
CA SER A 46 -6.21 -3.48 5.43
C SER A 46 -6.57 -4.45 6.57
N PRO A 47 -5.76 -4.53 7.64
CA PRO A 47 -6.11 -5.28 8.85
C PRO A 47 -7.48 -4.93 9.43
N GLU A 48 -7.88 -3.65 9.43
CA GLU A 48 -9.22 -3.22 9.89
C GLU A 48 -10.31 -3.34 8.80
N GLY A 49 -10.00 -3.93 7.65
CA GLY A 49 -10.98 -4.20 6.59
C GLY A 49 -11.21 -3.05 5.59
N TYR A 50 -10.42 -1.98 5.64
CA TYR A 50 -10.50 -0.90 4.65
C TYR A 50 -10.07 -1.40 3.26
N ARG A 51 -10.92 -1.19 2.26
CA ARG A 51 -10.73 -1.71 0.90
C ARG A 51 -10.11 -0.67 -0.03
N ILE A 52 -9.06 -1.06 -0.74
CA ILE A 52 -8.54 -0.32 -1.91
C ILE A 52 -8.47 -1.22 -3.15
N ILE A 53 -8.75 -0.62 -4.31
CA ILE A 53 -8.52 -1.27 -5.61
C ILE A 53 -7.30 -0.60 -6.23
N VAL A 54 -6.25 -1.39 -6.42
CA VAL A 54 -4.99 -0.91 -6.99
C VAL A 54 -4.83 -1.44 -8.40
N GLN A 55 -4.19 -0.66 -9.26
CA GLN A 55 -3.83 -1.09 -10.60
C GLN A 55 -2.50 -0.44 -10.99
N PRO A 56 -1.66 -1.14 -11.76
CA PRO A 56 -0.44 -0.55 -12.27
C PRO A 56 -0.75 0.52 -13.31
N GLU A 57 0.09 1.55 -13.35
CA GLU A 57 0.24 2.45 -14.50
C GLU A 57 1.61 2.15 -15.12
N ARG A 58 1.61 1.44 -16.25
CA ARG A 58 2.81 0.77 -16.79
C ARG A 58 3.44 -0.14 -15.72
N SER A 59 4.63 0.19 -15.22
CA SER A 59 5.32 -0.55 -14.14
C SER A 59 5.19 0.12 -12.76
N MET A 60 4.49 1.25 -12.67
CA MET A 60 4.45 2.12 -11.49
C MET A 60 3.14 1.97 -10.73
N ALA A 61 3.20 2.21 -9.42
CA ALA A 61 2.01 2.42 -8.61
C ALA A 61 1.46 3.82 -8.86
N LYS A 62 0.13 3.95 -8.93
CA LYS A 62 -0.50 5.26 -8.99
C LYS A 62 -0.35 5.93 -7.63
N GLY A 63 0.23 7.13 -7.58
CA GLY A 63 0.57 7.74 -6.29
C GLY A 63 -0.63 8.06 -5.40
N TYR A 64 -1.83 8.24 -5.96
CA TYR A 64 -3.03 8.37 -5.13
C TYR A 64 -3.37 7.08 -4.37
N GLN A 65 -3.11 5.90 -4.96
CA GLN A 65 -3.33 4.60 -4.30
C GLN A 65 -2.32 4.40 -3.17
N VAL A 66 -1.08 4.84 -3.38
CA VAL A 66 -0.05 4.87 -2.33
C VAL A 66 -0.45 5.81 -1.19
N ARG A 67 -0.97 7.00 -1.51
CA ARG A 67 -1.50 7.94 -0.49
C ARG A 67 -2.70 7.37 0.28
N GLN A 68 -3.61 6.66 -0.39
CA GLN A 68 -4.74 5.99 0.27
C GLN A 68 -4.26 4.93 1.27
N PHE A 69 -3.30 4.10 0.86
CA PHE A 69 -2.65 3.14 1.75
C PHE A 69 -2.00 3.84 2.96
N LEU A 70 -1.19 4.88 2.75
CA LEU A 70 -0.49 5.58 3.83
C LEU A 70 -1.45 6.23 4.82
N ARG A 71 -2.53 6.85 4.32
CA ARG A 71 -3.55 7.47 5.18
C ARG A 71 -4.22 6.44 6.07
N GLN A 72 -4.62 5.31 5.50
CA GLN A 72 -5.25 4.24 6.26
C GLN A 72 -4.25 3.62 7.24
N TYR A 73 -3.03 3.30 6.80
CA TYR A 73 -1.98 2.77 7.67
C TYR A 73 -1.71 3.67 8.88
N ASN A 74 -1.60 4.99 8.69
CA ASN A 74 -1.41 5.92 9.79
C ASN A 74 -2.64 6.01 10.71
N LYS A 75 -3.85 5.85 10.18
CA LYS A 75 -5.08 5.83 10.97
C LYS A 75 -5.11 4.59 11.88
N GLU A 76 -4.87 3.41 11.32
CA GLU A 76 -4.85 2.13 12.06
C GLU A 76 -3.75 2.13 13.11
N ALA A 77 -2.56 2.63 12.77
CA ALA A 77 -1.46 2.77 13.72
C ALA A 77 -1.76 3.77 14.86
N ALA A 78 -2.62 4.77 14.65
CA ALA A 78 -3.06 5.66 15.73
C ALA A 78 -4.05 4.96 16.66
N ASN A 79 -4.97 4.15 16.10
CA ASN A 79 -5.97 3.40 16.87
C ASN A 79 -5.35 2.29 17.76
N GLU A 80 -4.23 1.69 17.36
CA GLU A 80 -3.54 0.66 18.16
C GLU A 80 -2.90 1.21 19.46
N ASN A 81 -2.79 2.53 19.61
CA ASN A 81 -2.16 3.20 20.75
C ASN A 81 -3.17 3.84 21.73
N GLU A 82 -4.46 3.53 21.58
CA GLU A 82 -5.57 4.02 22.42
C GLU A 82 -6.19 2.85 23.21
#